data_AF-H6N5P4-F1
#
_entry.id   AF-H6N5P4-F1
#
_cell.length_a   1.000
_cell.length_b   1.000
_cell.length_c   1.000
_cell.angle_alpha   90.00
_cell.angle_beta   90.00
_cell.angle_gamma   90.00
#
_symmetry.space_group_name_H-M   'P 1'
#
loop_
_entity.id
_entity.type
_entity.pdbx_description
1 polymer ?
#
loop_
_entity_poly.entity_id
_entity_poly.type
_entity_poly.pdbx_seq_one_letter_code
_entity_poly.pdbx_strand_id
1 'polypeptide(L)'
;MTSKIVATGCLGVASVGGVGTWYFLSDKENIIFISTKIQSQGERFILLSSHDSQWDNLVKSYESLVKSNPNNKTLIKEFPNKAPSKDELKNWCEKNAKSDHKIKEKLNSFREWCTQDNISQHIKVTPTLKKVSLSLEDSEWEQRKQDYNGKATSDNQITDNSGSFIAKTNLQDIKVLQDWCFKHAKSLYVDDNNQTFKAFKEWCTKDISP
;
A
#
# COMPACT_ATOMS: atom_id res chain seq x y z
N MET A 1 -60.48 -6.19 2.40
CA MET A 1 -59.02 -6.03 2.62
C MET A 1 -58.31 -6.55 1.39
N THR A 2 -57.95 -5.65 0.50
CA THR A 2 -57.39 -5.94 -0.82
C THR A 2 -56.12 -5.13 -0.99
N SER A 3 -54.97 -5.80 -1.06
CA SER A 3 -53.76 -5.22 -1.64
C SER A 3 -53.24 -6.18 -2.70
N LYS A 4 -53.40 -5.76 -3.95
CA LYS A 4 -52.64 -6.22 -5.12
C LYS A 4 -51.54 -5.18 -5.39
N ILE A 5 -50.30 -5.63 -5.63
CA ILE A 5 -49.22 -4.90 -6.33
C ILE A 5 -48.41 -6.03 -7.02
N VAL A 6 -48.49 -6.34 -8.32
CA VAL A 6 -48.10 -5.62 -9.57
C VAL A 6 -46.62 -5.18 -9.51
N ALA A 7 -45.68 -6.03 -9.90
CA ALA A 7 -45.14 -6.23 -11.25
C ALA A 7 -43.90 -5.35 -11.59
N THR A 8 -42.82 -6.04 -11.98
CA THR A 8 -41.91 -5.74 -13.12
C THR A 8 -40.98 -4.51 -13.10
N GLY A 9 -39.70 -4.76 -13.42
CA GLY A 9 -38.78 -3.78 -14.03
C GLY A 9 -37.37 -3.84 -13.44
N CYS A 10 -36.48 -4.69 -13.94
CA CYS A 10 -35.52 -4.44 -15.04
C CYS A 10 -34.25 -3.67 -14.64
N LEU A 11 -33.13 -4.37 -14.85
CA LEU A 11 -31.78 -3.95 -15.27
C LEU A 11 -31.44 -2.45 -15.19
N GLY A 12 -30.34 -2.16 -14.50
CA GLY A 12 -29.60 -0.90 -14.65
C GLY A 12 -28.16 -1.06 -14.20
N VAL A 13 -27.29 -1.54 -15.10
CA VAL A 13 -25.86 -1.29 -15.01
C VAL A 13 -25.66 0.17 -15.40
N ALA A 14 -25.07 0.98 -14.51
CA ALA A 14 -24.52 2.27 -14.87
C ALA A 14 -23.28 2.55 -14.00
N SER A 15 -22.12 2.26 -14.57
CA SER A 15 -20.84 2.84 -14.21
C SER A 15 -20.88 4.36 -14.35
N VAL A 16 -20.73 5.12 -13.25
CA VAL A 16 -20.30 6.52 -13.31
C VAL A 16 -19.46 6.81 -12.06
N GLY A 17 -18.26 7.32 -12.28
CA GLY A 17 -17.38 7.76 -11.20
C GLY A 17 -17.91 9.01 -10.49
N GLY A 18 -17.41 9.21 -9.27
CA GLY A 18 -17.37 10.51 -8.62
C GLY A 18 -18.49 10.82 -7.63
N VAL A 19 -18.05 11.34 -6.48
CA VAL A 19 -18.78 12.08 -5.45
C VAL A 19 -19.57 11.22 -4.46
N GLY A 20 -18.86 10.75 -3.44
CA GLY A 20 -19.49 10.31 -2.19
C GLY A 20 -20.16 11.50 -1.50
N THR A 21 -21.47 11.62 -1.67
CA THR A 21 -22.31 12.26 -0.66
C THR A 21 -22.51 11.24 0.46
N TRP A 22 -22.10 11.58 1.69
CA TRP A 22 -22.67 10.98 2.89
C TRP A 22 -22.77 11.99 4.03
N TYR A 23 -23.99 12.47 4.18
CA TYR A 23 -24.72 12.84 5.40
C TYR A 23 -24.01 13.57 6.55
N PHE A 24 -24.51 14.78 6.79
CA PHE A 24 -24.60 15.42 8.11
C PHE A 24 -25.28 14.48 9.12
N LEU A 25 -24.53 14.03 10.13
CA LEU A 25 -25.07 13.50 11.38
C LEU A 25 -24.12 13.87 12.53
N SER A 26 -24.55 14.83 13.35
CA SER A 26 -24.26 15.04 14.79
C SER A 26 -22.80 15.02 15.28
N ASP A 27 -22.39 16.08 15.99
CA ASP A 27 -21.15 16.22 16.79
C ASP A 27 -21.00 15.12 17.86
N LYS A 28 -20.69 13.90 17.42
CA LYS A 28 -19.92 12.92 18.16
C LYS A 28 -18.53 12.99 17.57
N GLU A 29 -17.51 13.21 18.39
CA GLU A 29 -16.13 13.09 17.92
C GLU A 29 -15.98 11.74 17.20
N ASN A 30 -15.94 11.76 15.86
CA ASN A 30 -15.71 10.55 15.08
C ASN A 30 -14.29 10.10 15.39
N ILE A 31 -14.15 9.05 16.22
CA ILE A 31 -12.86 8.45 16.53
C ILE A 31 -12.32 7.85 15.23
N ILE A 32 -11.31 8.51 14.65
CA ILE A 32 -10.56 7.95 13.53
C ILE A 32 -9.55 6.97 14.11
N PHE A 33 -9.65 5.71 13.70
CA PHE A 33 -8.72 4.67 14.13
C PHE A 33 -7.33 4.84 13.51
N ILE A 34 -6.30 4.37 14.22
CA ILE A 34 -4.92 4.36 13.74
C ILE A 34 -4.80 3.71 12.36
N SER A 35 -5.40 2.54 12.15
CA SER A 35 -5.36 1.84 10.86
C SER A 35 -5.93 2.68 9.72
N THR A 36 -7.10 3.30 9.92
CA THR A 36 -7.72 4.22 8.95
C THR A 36 -6.82 5.41 8.65
N LYS A 37 -6.21 6.00 9.70
CA LYS A 37 -5.30 7.13 9.53
C LYS A 37 -4.07 6.76 8.69
N ILE A 38 -3.43 5.63 8.99
CA ILE A 38 -2.27 5.13 8.23
C ILE A 38 -2.66 4.84 6.77
N GLN A 39 -3.77 4.17 6.54
CA GLN A 39 -4.24 3.86 5.18
C GLN A 39 -4.53 5.13 4.37
N SER A 40 -5.12 6.16 5.00
CA SER A 40 -5.39 7.44 4.34
C SER A 40 -4.14 8.22 3.92
N GLN A 41 -3.00 8.00 4.61
CA GLN A 41 -1.73 8.63 4.23
C GLN A 41 -1.16 8.00 2.96
N GLY A 42 -1.46 6.72 2.71
CA GLY A 42 -1.12 6.06 1.45
C GLY A 42 0.37 5.76 1.26
N GLU A 43 1.23 5.97 2.27
CA GLU A 43 2.68 5.70 2.21
C GLU A 43 3.06 4.33 2.76
N ARG A 44 2.23 3.78 3.65
CA ARG A 44 2.57 2.60 4.46
C ARG A 44 1.54 1.49 4.23
N PHE A 45 2.03 0.27 4.12
CA PHE A 45 1.24 -0.94 4.04
C PHE A 45 1.11 -1.55 5.44
N ILE A 46 -0.11 -1.78 5.93
CA ILE A 46 -0.35 -2.45 7.21
C ILE A 46 -0.13 -3.95 7.03
N LEU A 47 0.80 -4.52 7.78
CA LEU A 47 1.13 -5.94 7.65
C LEU A 47 -0.03 -6.81 8.16
N LEU A 48 -0.44 -7.76 7.33
CA LEU A 48 -1.32 -8.87 7.69
C LEU A 48 -0.55 -10.02 8.37
N SER A 49 -1.28 -10.89 9.06
CA SER A 49 -0.73 -12.06 9.75
C SER A 49 0.05 -13.01 8.83
N SER A 50 -0.28 -13.05 7.53
CA SER A 50 0.35 -13.88 6.50
C SER A 50 1.73 -13.41 6.04
N HIS A 51 2.19 -12.21 6.42
CA HIS A 51 3.48 -11.65 6.00
C HIS A 51 4.64 -12.08 6.92
N ASP A 52 4.83 -13.39 7.10
CA ASP A 52 5.71 -13.93 8.15
C ASP A 52 7.16 -13.45 8.06
N SER A 53 7.73 -13.35 6.85
CA SER A 53 9.11 -12.88 6.68
C SER A 53 9.28 -11.42 7.07
N GLN A 54 8.28 -10.55 6.79
CA GLN A 54 8.29 -9.16 7.22
C GLN A 54 8.20 -9.05 8.75
N TRP A 55 7.35 -9.87 9.38
CA TRP A 55 7.27 -9.93 10.83
C TRP A 55 8.57 -10.40 11.48
N ASP A 56 9.21 -11.44 10.93
CA ASP A 56 10.51 -11.93 11.43
C ASP A 56 11.59 -10.84 11.34
N ASN A 57 11.60 -10.07 10.24
CA ASN A 57 12.52 -8.95 10.07
C ASN A 57 12.26 -7.81 11.06
N LEU A 58 10.99 -7.49 11.34
CA LEU A 58 10.63 -6.49 12.35
C LEU A 58 11.06 -6.91 13.75
N VAL A 59 10.84 -8.16 14.15
CA VAL A 59 11.27 -8.68 15.46
C VAL A 59 12.79 -8.59 15.61
N LYS A 60 13.56 -9.01 14.59
CA LYS A 60 15.03 -8.87 14.59
C LYS A 60 15.49 -7.42 14.70
N SER A 61 14.81 -6.52 13.99
CA SER A 61 15.10 -5.08 14.04
C SER A 61 14.81 -4.51 15.43
N TYR A 62 13.69 -4.91 16.04
CA TYR A 62 13.30 -4.52 17.39
C TYR A 62 14.32 -5.01 18.42
N GLU A 63 14.73 -6.27 18.37
CA GLU A 63 15.72 -6.86 19.27
C GLU A 63 17.05 -6.11 19.21
N SER A 64 17.49 -5.72 18.00
CA SER A 64 18.72 -4.97 17.81
C SER A 64 18.64 -3.58 18.47
N LEU A 65 17.48 -2.92 18.40
CA LEU A 65 17.25 -1.62 19.04
C LEU A 65 17.18 -1.71 20.56
N VAL A 66 16.53 -2.74 21.12
CA VAL A 66 16.50 -2.92 22.57
C VAL A 66 17.92 -3.08 23.14
N LYS A 67 18.81 -3.74 22.42
CA LYS A 67 20.20 -4.00 22.87
C LYS A 67 21.12 -2.78 22.80
N SER A 68 20.92 -1.88 21.85
CA SER A 68 21.90 -0.83 21.53
C SER A 68 21.32 0.59 21.50
N ASN A 69 20.00 0.72 21.37
CA ASN A 69 19.20 1.90 21.05
C ASN A 69 19.95 3.12 20.45
N PRO A 70 20.67 2.96 19.33
CA PRO A 70 21.53 4.02 18.81
C PRO A 70 20.75 5.06 17.99
N ASN A 71 19.52 4.74 17.59
CA ASN A 71 18.75 5.49 16.58
C ASN A 71 17.49 6.17 17.14
N ASN A 72 17.25 6.17 18.46
CA ASN A 72 16.04 6.74 19.10
C ASN A 72 14.72 6.29 18.44
N LYS A 73 14.68 5.08 17.87
CA LYS A 73 13.46 4.56 17.26
C LYS A 73 12.41 4.34 18.35
N THR A 74 11.16 4.66 18.03
CA THR A 74 10.03 4.50 18.96
C THR A 74 9.91 3.05 19.36
N LEU A 75 10.06 2.70 20.64
CA LEU A 75 9.75 1.36 21.15
C LEU A 75 8.28 1.28 21.56
N ILE A 76 7.73 0.07 21.55
CA ILE A 76 6.39 -0.19 22.09
C ILE A 76 6.49 -0.13 23.62
N LYS A 77 5.63 0.67 24.24
CA LYS A 77 5.62 0.89 25.69
C LYS A 77 5.49 -0.39 26.50
N GLU A 78 4.71 -1.36 26.02
CA GLU A 78 4.54 -2.68 26.64
C GLU A 78 5.77 -3.57 26.51
N PHE A 79 6.71 -3.25 25.61
CA PHE A 79 7.92 -4.00 25.33
C PHE A 79 9.18 -3.10 25.39
N PRO A 80 9.44 -2.39 26.51
CA PRO A 80 10.47 -1.35 26.54
C PRO A 80 11.90 -1.89 26.59
N ASN A 81 12.08 -3.06 27.22
CA ASN A 81 13.39 -3.63 27.54
C ASN A 81 13.60 -5.04 26.94
N LYS A 82 12.62 -5.54 26.20
CA LYS A 82 12.65 -6.88 25.60
C LYS A 82 11.87 -6.83 24.31
N ALA A 83 12.41 -7.43 23.25
CA ALA A 83 11.66 -7.57 22.02
C ALA A 83 10.45 -8.50 22.21
N PRO A 84 9.27 -8.14 21.67
CA PRO A 84 8.14 -9.06 21.64
C PRO A 84 8.48 -10.25 20.71
N SER A 85 7.90 -11.41 21.01
CA SER A 85 7.80 -12.49 20.03
C SER A 85 6.97 -12.03 18.82
N LYS A 86 7.08 -12.75 17.71
CA LYS A 86 6.29 -12.48 16.50
C LYS A 86 4.79 -12.42 16.79
N ASP A 87 4.26 -13.37 17.55
CA ASP A 87 2.83 -13.43 17.84
C ASP A 87 2.39 -12.32 18.81
N GLU A 88 3.21 -11.98 19.81
CA GLU A 88 2.95 -10.82 20.67
C GLU A 88 2.91 -9.52 19.87
N LEU A 89 3.80 -9.36 18.89
CA LEU A 89 3.82 -8.18 18.03
C LEU A 89 2.59 -8.12 17.11
N LYS A 90 2.23 -9.24 16.44
CA LYS A 90 1.02 -9.34 15.62
C LYS A 90 -0.23 -8.98 16.43
N ASN A 91 -0.39 -9.58 17.61
CA ASN A 91 -1.52 -9.33 18.50
C ASN A 91 -1.56 -7.87 18.97
N TRP A 92 -0.40 -7.28 19.30
CA TRP A 92 -0.31 -5.88 19.68
C TRP A 92 -0.78 -4.97 18.53
N CYS A 93 -0.37 -5.26 17.30
CA CYS A 93 -0.79 -4.53 16.11
C CYS A 93 -2.30 -4.63 15.89
N GLU A 94 -2.88 -5.83 15.89
CA GLU A 94 -4.32 -6.02 15.69
C GLU A 94 -5.15 -5.26 16.74
N LYS A 95 -4.72 -5.30 18.00
CA LYS A 95 -5.37 -4.57 19.10
C LYS A 95 -5.28 -3.06 18.90
N ASN A 96 -4.11 -2.54 18.55
CA ASN A 96 -3.89 -1.08 18.47
C ASN A 96 -4.34 -0.48 17.14
N ALA A 97 -4.59 -1.28 16.10
CA ALA A 97 -5.18 -0.84 14.84
C ALA A 97 -6.51 -0.08 15.02
N LYS A 98 -7.27 -0.42 16.08
CA LYS A 98 -8.58 0.17 16.45
C LYS A 98 -8.48 1.26 17.53
N SER A 99 -7.27 1.61 17.97
CA SER A 99 -7.09 2.72 18.92
C SER A 99 -7.26 4.06 18.22
N ASP A 100 -7.59 5.10 18.99
CA ASP A 100 -7.67 6.48 18.48
C ASP A 100 -6.30 6.95 17.97
N HIS A 101 -6.26 7.44 16.73
CA HIS A 101 -5.06 8.02 16.13
C HIS A 101 -4.52 9.25 16.87
N LYS A 102 -5.34 9.93 17.68
CA LYS A 102 -4.90 11.07 18.51
C LYS A 102 -3.87 10.65 19.57
N ILE A 103 -3.78 9.36 19.91
CA ILE A 103 -2.76 8.82 20.83
C ILE A 103 -1.43 8.70 20.06
N LYS A 104 -0.68 9.81 19.97
CA LYS A 104 0.53 9.94 19.15
C LYS A 104 1.56 8.83 19.39
N GLU A 105 1.80 8.46 20.64
CA GLU A 105 2.74 7.38 21.01
C GLU A 105 2.35 6.04 20.36
N LYS A 106 1.07 5.69 20.43
CA LYS A 106 0.54 4.48 19.80
C LYS A 106 0.54 4.56 18.29
N LEU A 107 0.17 5.71 17.72
CA LEU A 107 0.20 5.93 16.27
C LEU A 107 1.62 5.77 15.73
N ASN A 108 2.62 6.36 16.38
CA ASN A 108 4.02 6.26 15.98
C ASN A 108 4.55 4.84 16.11
N SER A 109 4.28 4.18 17.26
CA SER A 109 4.67 2.79 17.48
C SER A 109 4.01 1.85 16.47
N PHE A 110 2.73 2.06 16.16
CA PHE A 110 2.02 1.29 15.15
C PHE A 110 2.59 1.53 13.75
N ARG A 111 2.85 2.78 13.37
CA ARG A 111 3.48 3.11 12.08
C ARG A 111 4.84 2.42 11.95
N GLU A 112 5.65 2.40 13.02
CA GLU A 112 6.96 1.77 12.98
C GLU A 112 6.88 0.24 12.92
N TRP A 113 6.06 -0.37 13.77
CA TRP A 113 6.14 -1.81 14.07
C TRP A 113 5.02 -2.67 13.48
N CYS A 114 3.98 -2.08 12.92
CA CYS A 114 2.85 -2.81 12.34
C CYS A 114 2.70 -2.59 10.84
N THR A 115 3.61 -1.81 10.25
CA THR A 115 3.52 -1.42 8.85
C THR A 115 4.88 -1.53 8.19
N GLN A 116 4.90 -1.52 6.87
CA GLN A 116 6.09 -1.47 6.04
C GLN A 116 5.86 -0.46 4.91
N ASP A 117 6.92 -0.03 4.24
CA ASP A 117 6.75 0.84 3.08
C ASP A 117 5.95 0.10 2.01
N ASN A 118 5.08 0.83 1.32
CA ASN A 118 4.61 0.34 0.04
C ASN A 118 5.66 0.61 -1.05
N ILE A 119 5.46 0.02 -2.22
CA ILE A 119 6.39 0.13 -3.34
C ILE A 119 6.68 1.61 -3.70
N SER A 120 5.64 2.44 -3.83
CA SER A 120 5.81 3.85 -4.20
C SER A 120 6.62 4.64 -3.17
N GLN A 121 6.32 4.43 -1.88
CA GLN A 121 7.04 5.07 -0.78
C GLN A 121 8.48 4.60 -0.72
N HIS A 122 8.73 3.29 -0.83
CA HIS A 122 10.07 2.74 -0.81
C HIS A 122 10.94 3.36 -1.92
N ILE A 123 10.38 3.52 -3.13
CA ILE A 123 11.08 4.18 -4.23
C ILE A 123 11.40 5.64 -3.89
N LYS A 124 10.40 6.38 -3.39
CA LYS A 124 10.53 7.81 -3.06
C LYS A 124 11.59 8.07 -1.99
N VAL A 125 11.69 7.21 -0.98
CA VAL A 125 12.61 7.42 0.17
C VAL A 125 13.99 6.80 -0.02
N THR A 126 14.18 5.94 -1.02
CA THR A 126 15.47 5.29 -1.28
C THR A 126 16.36 6.19 -2.14
N PRO A 127 17.39 6.86 -1.58
CA PRO A 127 18.11 7.92 -2.28
C PRO A 127 18.90 7.43 -3.49
N THR A 128 19.31 6.17 -3.48
CA THR A 128 20.07 5.54 -4.59
C THR A 128 19.22 5.33 -5.83
N LEU A 129 17.89 5.29 -5.71
CA LEU A 129 17.00 5.07 -6.85
C LEU A 129 16.73 6.34 -7.65
N LYS A 130 16.74 7.52 -7.01
CA LYS A 130 16.47 8.84 -7.63
C LYS A 130 15.23 8.83 -8.54
N LYS A 131 14.17 8.17 -8.10
CA LYS A 131 12.94 7.96 -8.88
C LYS A 131 11.70 8.40 -8.11
N VAL A 132 10.67 8.77 -8.84
CA VAL A 132 9.33 9.05 -8.32
C VAL A 132 8.28 8.38 -9.19
N SER A 133 7.18 7.97 -8.59
CA SER A 133 6.04 7.40 -9.32
C SER A 133 5.47 8.38 -10.33
N LEU A 134 5.07 7.86 -11.50
CA LEU A 134 4.38 8.62 -12.52
C LEU A 134 2.98 9.01 -12.04
N SER A 135 2.60 10.25 -12.31
CA SER A 135 1.24 10.78 -12.13
C SER A 135 0.40 10.55 -13.39
N LEU A 136 -0.94 10.63 -13.32
CA LEU A 136 -1.80 10.46 -14.49
C LEU A 136 -1.51 11.46 -15.62
N GLU A 137 -1.06 12.67 -15.26
CA GLU A 137 -0.82 13.77 -16.18
C GLU A 137 0.59 13.74 -16.80
N ASP A 138 1.41 12.76 -16.41
CA ASP A 138 2.78 12.64 -16.91
C ASP A 138 2.81 12.24 -18.39
N SER A 139 3.50 13.03 -19.21
CA SER A 139 3.61 12.78 -20.66
C SER A 139 4.46 11.54 -20.99
N GLU A 140 5.22 11.04 -20.01
CA GLU A 140 6.10 9.89 -20.13
C GLU A 140 5.34 8.56 -20.32
N TRP A 141 4.03 8.50 -20.08
CA TRP A 141 3.28 7.24 -20.17
C TRP A 141 3.36 6.57 -21.55
N GLU A 142 3.28 7.33 -22.64
CA GLU A 142 3.34 6.75 -23.98
C GLU A 142 4.72 6.15 -24.26
N GLN A 143 5.78 6.84 -23.81
CA GLN A 143 7.14 6.32 -23.89
C GLN A 143 7.29 5.05 -23.04
N ARG A 144 6.72 5.00 -21.83
CA ARG A 144 6.76 3.82 -20.96
C ARG A 144 6.07 2.62 -21.58
N LYS A 145 4.93 2.81 -22.24
CA LYS A 145 4.24 1.76 -22.98
C LYS A 145 5.08 1.26 -24.17
N GLN A 146 5.66 2.16 -24.95
CA GLN A 146 6.54 1.79 -26.06
C GLN A 146 7.77 1.00 -25.56
N ASP A 147 8.38 1.48 -24.48
CA ASP A 147 9.52 0.82 -23.84
C ASP A 147 9.14 -0.54 -23.28
N TYR A 148 7.98 -0.68 -22.65
CA TYR A 148 7.47 -1.98 -22.21
C TYR A 148 7.40 -2.97 -23.38
N ASN A 149 6.80 -2.54 -24.50
CA ASN A 149 6.62 -3.39 -25.67
C ASN A 149 7.95 -3.79 -26.33
N GLY A 150 8.98 -2.94 -26.23
CA GLY A 150 10.32 -3.24 -26.74
C GLY A 150 11.19 -4.06 -25.78
N LYS A 151 11.14 -3.74 -24.48
CA LYS A 151 12.19 -4.03 -23.49
C LYS A 151 11.73 -4.91 -22.32
N ALA A 152 10.44 -5.17 -22.16
CA ALA A 152 9.99 -6.02 -21.04
C ALA A 152 10.54 -7.46 -21.16
N THR A 153 10.95 -7.98 -20.02
CA THR A 153 11.52 -9.31 -19.81
C THR A 153 10.64 -10.11 -18.85
N SER A 154 10.93 -11.40 -18.68
CA SER A 154 10.25 -12.25 -17.68
C SER A 154 10.30 -11.66 -16.26
N ASP A 155 11.31 -10.84 -15.96
CA ASP A 155 11.60 -10.38 -14.60
C ASP A 155 10.90 -9.06 -14.25
N ASN A 156 10.30 -8.39 -15.23
CA ASN A 156 9.63 -7.10 -15.04
C ASN A 156 8.31 -6.98 -15.80
N GLN A 157 7.74 -8.09 -16.29
CA GLN A 157 6.39 -8.07 -16.86
C GLN A 157 5.34 -7.67 -15.82
N ILE A 158 4.39 -6.85 -16.26
CA ILE A 158 3.18 -6.56 -15.48
C ILE A 158 2.18 -7.71 -15.61
N THR A 159 1.23 -7.77 -14.69
CA THR A 159 0.19 -8.81 -14.64
C THR A 159 -1.18 -8.23 -14.93
N ASP A 160 -2.08 -9.02 -15.50
CA ASP A 160 -3.48 -8.65 -15.58
C ASP A 160 -4.21 -8.81 -14.22
N ASN A 161 -5.53 -8.64 -14.22
CA ASN A 161 -6.35 -8.79 -13.02
C ASN A 161 -6.43 -10.22 -12.48
N SER A 162 -6.12 -11.23 -13.30
CA SER A 162 -6.03 -12.64 -12.89
C SER A 162 -4.66 -13.01 -12.31
N GLY A 163 -3.68 -12.10 -12.39
CA GLY A 163 -2.29 -12.36 -12.03
C GLY A 163 -1.46 -12.97 -13.15
N SER A 164 -2.01 -13.08 -14.36
CA SER A 164 -1.30 -13.62 -15.53
C SER A 164 -0.39 -12.56 -16.14
N PHE A 165 0.81 -12.93 -16.56
CA PHE A 165 1.76 -11.99 -17.16
C PHE A 165 1.28 -11.47 -18.52
N ILE A 166 1.38 -10.16 -18.71
CA ILE A 166 1.10 -9.51 -19.99
C ILE A 166 2.38 -9.51 -20.82
N ALA A 167 2.45 -10.34 -21.85
CA ALA A 167 3.58 -10.36 -22.77
C ALA A 167 3.82 -8.97 -23.38
N LYS A 168 5.08 -8.65 -23.71
CA LYS A 168 5.45 -7.34 -24.26
C LYS A 168 4.73 -6.98 -25.56
N THR A 169 4.29 -7.95 -26.34
CA THR A 169 3.52 -7.70 -27.58
C THR A 169 2.04 -7.42 -27.33
N ASN A 170 1.56 -7.59 -26.10
CA ASN A 170 0.14 -7.64 -25.78
C ASN A 170 -0.34 -6.38 -25.02
N LEU A 171 0.56 -5.49 -24.60
CA LEU A 171 0.18 -4.22 -23.97
C LEU A 171 -0.22 -3.20 -25.05
N GLN A 172 -1.50 -3.23 -25.42
CA GLN A 172 -2.08 -2.39 -26.47
C GLN A 172 -2.68 -1.08 -25.95
N ASP A 173 -3.24 -1.09 -24.75
CA ASP A 173 -3.86 0.09 -24.12
C ASP A 173 -2.96 0.63 -23.00
N ILE A 174 -2.66 1.92 -23.05
CA ILE A 174 -1.88 2.63 -22.04
C ILE A 174 -2.56 2.59 -20.67
N LYS A 175 -3.90 2.56 -20.64
CA LYS A 175 -4.66 2.50 -19.39
C LYS A 175 -4.37 1.23 -18.60
N VAL A 176 -4.09 0.12 -19.26
CA VAL A 176 -3.72 -1.14 -18.59
C VAL A 176 -2.44 -0.95 -17.78
N LEU A 177 -1.45 -0.25 -18.34
CA LEU A 177 -0.20 0.06 -17.63
C LEU A 177 -0.46 1.03 -16.48
N GLN A 178 -1.19 2.12 -16.72
CA GLN A 178 -1.54 3.11 -15.71
C GLN A 178 -2.28 2.47 -14.53
N ASP A 179 -3.33 1.72 -14.78
CA ASP A 179 -4.14 1.03 -13.77
C ASP A 179 -3.30 0.04 -12.97
N TRP A 180 -2.43 -0.72 -13.64
CA TRP A 180 -1.50 -1.63 -12.97
C TRP A 180 -0.57 -0.86 -12.03
N CYS A 181 0.00 0.25 -12.50
CA CYS A 181 0.85 1.11 -11.69
C CYS A 181 0.10 1.65 -10.46
N PHE A 182 -1.07 2.27 -10.63
CA PHE A 182 -1.81 2.84 -9.49
C PHE A 182 -2.26 1.78 -8.48
N LYS A 183 -2.63 0.58 -8.95
CA LYS A 183 -2.95 -0.56 -8.10
C LYS A 183 -1.72 -0.99 -7.27
N HIS A 184 -0.57 -1.14 -7.91
CA HIS A 184 0.62 -1.68 -7.26
C HIS A 184 1.45 -0.65 -6.49
N ALA A 185 1.23 0.65 -6.70
CA ALA A 185 1.87 1.73 -5.93
C ALA A 185 1.70 1.56 -4.41
N LYS A 186 0.53 1.05 -3.98
CA LYS A 186 0.19 0.83 -2.57
C LYS A 186 0.47 -0.60 -2.08
N SER A 187 0.99 -1.48 -2.94
CA SER A 187 1.34 -2.85 -2.54
C SER A 187 2.54 -2.87 -1.61
N LEU A 188 2.60 -3.88 -0.75
CA LEU A 188 3.73 -4.12 0.15
C LEU A 188 5.05 -4.20 -0.65
N TYR A 189 6.03 -3.40 -0.28
CA TYR A 189 7.40 -3.63 -0.73
C TYR A 189 7.98 -4.84 0.04
N VAL A 190 8.32 -5.89 -0.69
CA VAL A 190 8.90 -7.12 -0.12
C VAL A 190 10.42 -7.06 -0.11
N ASP A 191 11.01 -6.91 -1.29
CA ASP A 191 12.45 -6.74 -1.53
C ASP A 191 12.70 -6.30 -2.99
N ASP A 192 13.96 -6.02 -3.33
CA ASP A 192 14.37 -5.56 -4.67
C ASP A 192 14.31 -6.65 -5.76
N ASN A 193 14.25 -7.91 -5.37
CA ASN A 193 14.17 -9.05 -6.27
C ASN A 193 12.74 -9.38 -6.68
N ASN A 194 11.75 -8.92 -5.90
CA ASN A 194 10.33 -9.07 -6.15
C ASN A 194 9.96 -8.52 -7.54
N GLN A 195 9.28 -9.35 -8.33
CA GLN A 195 8.91 -9.01 -9.70
C GLN A 195 7.99 -7.81 -9.79
N THR A 196 7.00 -7.67 -8.90
CA THR A 196 6.11 -6.50 -8.86
C THR A 196 6.91 -5.23 -8.58
N PHE A 197 7.89 -5.29 -7.67
CA PHE A 197 8.77 -4.15 -7.41
C PHE A 197 9.62 -3.80 -8.63
N LYS A 198 10.25 -4.79 -9.29
CA LYS A 198 11.03 -4.57 -10.51
C LYS A 198 10.20 -3.95 -11.63
N ALA A 199 9.03 -4.52 -11.90
CA ALA A 199 8.09 -4.02 -12.89
C ALA A 199 7.63 -2.59 -12.56
N PHE A 200 7.25 -2.32 -11.31
CA PHE A 200 6.84 -0.98 -10.90
C PHE A 200 7.97 0.03 -11.03
N LYS A 201 9.17 -0.30 -10.53
CA LYS A 201 10.33 0.57 -10.62
C LYS A 201 10.68 0.91 -12.07
N GLU A 202 10.56 -0.03 -12.99
CA GLU A 202 10.91 0.19 -14.39
C GLU A 202 9.82 0.96 -15.17
N TRP A 203 8.55 0.60 -14.98
CA TRP A 203 7.46 1.06 -15.85
C TRP A 203 6.60 2.16 -15.26
N CYS A 204 6.59 2.30 -13.94
CA CYS A 204 5.69 3.20 -13.22
C CYS A 204 6.40 4.41 -12.60
N THR A 205 7.68 4.61 -12.90
CA THR A 205 8.46 5.71 -12.33
C THR A 205 9.15 6.54 -13.39
N LYS A 206 9.52 7.76 -13.01
CA LYS A 206 10.44 8.62 -13.74
C LYS A 206 11.61 9.01 -12.85
N ASP A 207 12.71 9.36 -13.48
CA ASP A 207 13.87 9.86 -12.78
C ASP A 207 13.56 11.26 -12.24
N ILE A 208 14.03 11.54 -11.04
CA ILE A 208 14.01 12.88 -10.48
C ILE A 208 15.14 13.63 -11.17
N SER A 209 14.81 14.51 -12.12
CA SER A 209 15.81 15.38 -12.74
C SER A 209 16.54 16.16 -11.64
N PRO A 210 17.88 16.28 -11.70
CA PRO A 210 18.61 17.18 -10.82
C PRO A 210 18.15 18.63 -10.99
#